data_AF-A0A2H0HUU7-F1
#
_entry.id   AF-A0A2H0HUU7-F1
#
_cell.length_a   1.000
_cell.length_b   1.000
_cell.length_c   1.000
_cell.angle_alpha   90.00
_cell.angle_beta   90.00
_cell.angle_gamma   90.00
#
_symmetry.space_group_name_H-M   'P 1'
#
loop_
_entity.id
_entity.type
_entity.pdbx_description
1 polymer ?
#
loop_
_entity_poly.entity_id
_entity_poly.type
_entity_poly.pdbx_seq_one_letter_code
_entity_poly.pdbx_strand_id
1 'polypeptide(L)'
;MEYAIANKRPSVTLVHKGNIMKYTEGGFRDWGYQTARDHFGAVEHDGGPWHVIPTGKPGAGIVIKDVIADAFLQQILLRPAEYDVVATLNLNGDYLSDALAAQVGGIGIAPGANINYVTGHAIFEATHGTAPKYADQDKVNPGSLILSGEMMLRYLGWTEAADAIITAMDTAIGNKRVTYDFARLMQGATLVKCSEFGDELIKAM
;
A
#
# COMPACT_ATOMS: atom_id res chain seq x y z
N MET A 1 2.14 -11.31 -7.21
CA MET A 1 1.47 -12.63 -7.10
C MET A 1 1.76 -13.28 -5.76
N GLU A 2 3.02 -13.59 -5.43
CA GLU A 2 3.39 -14.25 -4.16
C GLU A 2 2.83 -13.55 -2.92
N TYR A 3 2.93 -12.22 -2.85
CA TYR A 3 2.31 -11.43 -1.78
C TYR A 3 0.80 -11.68 -1.65
N ALA A 4 0.08 -11.71 -2.78
CA ALA A 4 -1.35 -11.96 -2.79
C ALA A 4 -1.69 -13.37 -2.28
N ILE A 5 -0.87 -14.36 -2.64
CA ILE A 5 -1.03 -15.75 -2.16
C ILE A 5 -0.77 -15.84 -0.65
N ALA A 6 0.38 -15.32 -0.20
CA ALA A 6 0.79 -15.37 1.20
C ALA A 6 -0.21 -14.65 2.12
N ASN A 7 -0.78 -13.54 1.67
CA ASN A 7 -1.70 -12.71 2.44
C ASN A 7 -3.18 -12.93 2.05
N LYS A 8 -3.50 -13.99 1.29
CA LYS A 8 -4.87 -14.38 0.90
C LYS A 8 -5.67 -13.23 0.26
N ARG A 9 -5.02 -12.42 -0.57
CA ARG A 9 -5.63 -11.29 -1.27
C ARG A 9 -6.42 -11.79 -2.48
N PRO A 10 -7.63 -11.28 -2.75
CA PRO A 10 -8.55 -11.79 -3.77
C PRO A 10 -8.14 -11.47 -5.22
N SER A 11 -7.32 -10.44 -5.46
CA SER A 11 -6.95 -10.07 -6.83
C SER A 11 -5.61 -9.38 -6.93
N VAL A 12 -5.04 -9.41 -8.15
CA VAL A 12 -3.90 -8.59 -8.57
C VAL A 12 -4.28 -7.82 -9.83
N THR A 13 -4.21 -6.49 -9.79
CA THR A 13 -4.52 -5.61 -10.91
C THR A 13 -3.25 -5.05 -11.55
N LEU A 14 -3.04 -5.34 -12.83
CA LEU A 14 -1.99 -4.77 -13.66
C LEU A 14 -2.46 -3.40 -14.18
N VAL A 15 -1.85 -2.32 -13.70
CA VAL A 15 -2.20 -0.96 -14.14
C VAL A 15 -1.18 -0.46 -15.15
N HIS A 16 -1.66 0.02 -16.29
CA HIS A 16 -0.80 0.37 -17.42
C HIS A 16 -1.48 1.34 -18.41
N LYS A 17 -0.73 1.98 -19.32
CA LYS A 17 -1.22 2.83 -20.41
C LYS A 17 -0.88 2.23 -21.77
N GLY A 18 -1.06 0.91 -21.87
CA GLY A 18 -0.62 0.10 -23.01
C GLY A 18 -1.39 0.31 -24.32
N ASN A 19 -2.53 1.00 -24.29
CA ASN A 19 -3.24 1.40 -25.50
C ASN A 19 -2.47 2.48 -26.30
N ILE A 20 -1.68 3.31 -25.62
CA ILE A 20 -0.80 4.32 -26.22
C ILE A 20 0.64 3.82 -26.28
N MET A 21 1.20 3.43 -25.12
CA MET A 21 2.58 2.98 -24.98
C MET A 21 2.68 1.45 -25.15
N LYS A 22 2.38 0.98 -26.37
CA LYS A 22 2.18 -0.45 -26.68
C LYS A 22 3.37 -1.34 -26.33
N TYR A 23 4.59 -0.90 -26.62
CA TYR A 23 5.78 -1.74 -26.49
C TYR A 23 6.48 -1.65 -25.13
N THR A 24 6.02 -0.76 -24.24
CA THR A 24 6.53 -0.64 -22.88
C THR A 24 5.45 -1.01 -21.87
N GLU A 25 4.42 -0.18 -21.73
CA GLU A 25 3.31 -0.43 -20.81
C GLU A 25 2.35 -1.53 -21.29
N GLY A 26 2.16 -1.67 -22.60
CA GLY A 26 1.47 -2.84 -23.16
C GLY A 26 2.27 -4.12 -22.92
N GLY A 27 3.59 -4.08 -23.13
CA GLY A 27 4.50 -5.17 -22.80
C GLY A 27 4.43 -5.57 -21.33
N PHE A 28 4.42 -4.61 -20.40
CA PHE A 28 4.25 -4.87 -18.96
C PHE A 28 2.99 -5.69 -18.66
N ARG A 29 1.83 -5.31 -19.22
CA ARG A 29 0.59 -6.07 -19.06
C ARG A 29 0.75 -7.48 -19.61
N ASP A 30 1.27 -7.62 -20.82
CA ASP A 30 1.38 -8.91 -21.51
C ASP A 30 2.31 -9.87 -20.76
N TRP A 31 3.47 -9.38 -20.30
CA TRP A 31 4.40 -10.14 -19.47
C TRP A 31 3.85 -10.45 -18.08
N GLY A 32 3.04 -9.56 -17.49
CA GLY A 32 2.36 -9.81 -16.22
C GLY A 32 1.38 -10.98 -16.32
N TYR A 33 0.54 -11.01 -17.35
CA TYR A 33 -0.34 -12.14 -17.63
C TYR A 33 0.43 -13.41 -17.98
N GLN A 34 1.48 -13.31 -18.79
CA GLN A 34 2.35 -14.45 -19.08
C GLN A 34 2.95 -15.04 -17.81
N THR A 35 3.48 -14.21 -16.91
CA THR A 35 4.02 -14.64 -15.63
C THR A 35 2.97 -15.38 -14.80
N ALA A 36 1.73 -14.87 -14.76
CA ALA A 36 0.62 -15.52 -14.07
C ALA A 36 0.31 -16.93 -14.64
N ARG A 37 0.38 -17.11 -15.97
CA ARG A 37 0.20 -18.41 -16.61
C ARG A 37 1.38 -19.35 -16.34
N ASP A 38 2.59 -18.89 -16.63
CA ASP A 38 3.79 -19.73 -16.69
C ASP A 38 4.23 -20.18 -15.29
N HIS A 39 4.10 -19.32 -14.28
CA HIS A 39 4.60 -19.59 -12.93
C HIS A 39 3.52 -19.90 -11.89
N PHE A 40 2.30 -19.40 -12.08
CA PHE A 40 1.19 -19.60 -11.15
C PHE A 40 0.07 -20.46 -11.74
N GLY A 41 0.18 -20.82 -13.02
CA GLY A 41 -0.76 -21.70 -13.68
C GLY A 41 -2.16 -21.10 -13.81
N ALA A 42 -2.26 -19.77 -13.86
CA ALA A 42 -3.50 -19.06 -14.09
C ALA A 42 -4.08 -19.39 -15.47
N VAL A 43 -5.40 -19.42 -15.58
CA VAL A 43 -6.14 -19.70 -16.82
C VAL A 43 -7.07 -18.53 -17.13
N GLU A 44 -7.48 -18.38 -18.38
CA GLU A 44 -8.43 -17.33 -18.75
C GLU A 44 -9.73 -17.44 -17.94
N HIS A 45 -10.21 -16.28 -17.50
CA HIS A 45 -11.48 -16.13 -16.81
C HIS A 45 -12.54 -15.67 -17.82
N ASP A 46 -13.61 -16.45 -17.99
CA ASP A 46 -14.75 -16.14 -18.86
C ASP A 46 -14.40 -15.70 -20.31
N GLY A 47 -13.36 -16.30 -20.89
CA GLY A 47 -12.91 -15.97 -22.26
C GLY A 47 -11.96 -14.78 -22.38
N GLY A 48 -11.44 -14.29 -21.24
CA GLY A 48 -10.38 -13.29 -21.18
C GLY A 48 -10.87 -11.83 -21.23
N PRO A 49 -9.96 -10.84 -21.08
CA PRO A 49 -8.51 -10.99 -20.95
C PRO A 49 -8.03 -11.37 -19.54
N TRP A 50 -8.92 -11.30 -18.55
CA TRP A 50 -8.58 -11.61 -17.17
C TRP A 50 -8.26 -13.09 -17.00
N HIS A 51 -7.50 -13.39 -15.96
CA HIS A 51 -7.13 -14.74 -15.60
C HIS A 51 -7.54 -15.04 -14.15
N VAL A 52 -7.68 -16.31 -13.83
CA VAL A 52 -7.92 -16.78 -12.47
C VAL A 52 -7.01 -17.97 -12.18
N ILE A 53 -6.52 -18.07 -10.95
CA ILE A 53 -5.80 -19.27 -10.52
C ILE A 53 -6.84 -20.37 -10.23
N PRO A 54 -6.78 -21.54 -10.91
CA PRO A 54 -7.77 -22.59 -10.74
C PRO A 54 -7.66 -23.28 -9.38
N THR A 55 -8.74 -23.95 -8.97
CA THR A 55 -8.77 -24.79 -7.75
C THR A 55 -7.65 -25.82 -7.76
N GLY A 56 -7.06 -26.08 -6.59
CA GLY A 56 -5.97 -27.04 -6.43
C GLY A 56 -4.57 -26.47 -6.63
N LYS A 57 -4.43 -25.18 -6.97
CA LYS A 57 -3.15 -24.46 -7.01
C LYS A 57 -3.00 -23.47 -5.85
N PRO A 58 -1.78 -23.15 -5.40
CA PRO A 58 -1.54 -22.05 -4.46
C PRO A 58 -2.11 -20.75 -5.02
N GLY A 59 -2.96 -20.06 -4.25
CA GLY A 59 -3.65 -18.85 -4.72
C GLY A 59 -4.93 -19.11 -5.50
N ALA A 60 -5.50 -20.31 -5.45
CA ALA A 60 -6.79 -20.62 -6.07
C ALA A 60 -7.85 -19.53 -5.80
N GLY A 61 -8.51 -19.07 -6.86
CA GLY A 61 -9.52 -18.01 -6.81
C GLY A 61 -8.97 -16.59 -6.96
N ILE A 62 -7.66 -16.37 -6.90
CA ILE A 62 -7.09 -15.04 -7.15
C ILE A 62 -7.34 -14.65 -8.61
N VAL A 63 -7.97 -13.50 -8.81
CA VAL A 63 -8.22 -12.91 -10.13
C VAL A 63 -7.04 -12.01 -10.51
N ILE A 64 -6.45 -12.25 -11.67
CA ILE A 64 -5.45 -11.40 -12.30
C ILE A 64 -6.17 -10.60 -13.38
N LYS A 65 -6.17 -9.29 -13.25
CA LYS A 65 -6.89 -8.37 -14.12
C LYS A 65 -6.02 -7.19 -14.52
N ASP A 66 -6.46 -6.41 -15.50
CA ASP A 66 -5.79 -5.18 -15.93
C ASP A 66 -6.76 -4.01 -16.09
N VAL A 67 -6.24 -2.80 -15.88
CA VAL A 67 -6.98 -1.54 -16.07
C VAL A 67 -6.05 -0.48 -16.65
N ILE A 68 -6.57 0.36 -17.55
CA ILE A 68 -5.81 1.47 -18.10
C ILE A 68 -5.62 2.56 -17.03
N ALA A 69 -4.41 3.11 -16.88
CA ALA A 69 -4.02 3.98 -15.77
C ALA A 69 -4.94 5.20 -15.53
N ASP A 70 -5.42 5.86 -16.58
CA ASP A 70 -6.35 7.00 -16.45
C ASP A 70 -7.75 6.57 -16.01
N ALA A 71 -8.25 5.43 -16.49
CA ALA A 71 -9.47 4.84 -15.98
C ALA A 71 -9.29 4.37 -14.53
N PHE A 72 -8.14 3.80 -14.19
CA PHE A 72 -7.84 3.33 -12.83
C PHE A 72 -7.87 4.48 -11.81
N LEU A 73 -7.31 5.65 -12.14
CA LEU A 73 -7.42 6.87 -11.30
C LEU A 73 -8.87 7.30 -11.02
N GLN A 74 -9.80 7.03 -11.94
CA GLN A 74 -11.23 7.27 -11.69
C GLN A 74 -11.84 6.16 -10.84
N GLN A 75 -11.48 4.91 -11.12
CA GLN A 75 -12.07 3.74 -10.46
C GLN A 75 -11.64 3.61 -8.99
N ILE A 76 -10.43 4.04 -8.61
CA ILE A 76 -10.04 4.06 -7.19
C ILE A 76 -10.93 4.99 -6.35
N LEU A 77 -11.52 6.03 -6.95
CA LEU A 77 -12.50 6.90 -6.29
C LEU A 77 -13.92 6.32 -6.34
N LEU A 78 -14.35 5.85 -7.52
CA LEU A 78 -15.73 5.42 -7.74
C LEU A 78 -16.03 4.02 -7.22
N ARG A 79 -15.04 3.13 -7.26
CA ARG A 79 -15.15 1.69 -6.98
C ARG A 79 -13.89 1.13 -6.26
N PRO A 80 -13.41 1.75 -5.17
CA PRO A 80 -12.19 1.30 -4.47
C PRO A 80 -12.25 -0.16 -4.04
N ALA A 81 -13.44 -0.65 -3.63
CA ALA A 81 -13.64 -2.01 -3.15
C ALA A 81 -13.44 -3.10 -4.22
N GLU A 82 -13.39 -2.73 -5.51
CA GLU A 82 -13.09 -3.69 -6.57
C GLU A 82 -11.58 -4.01 -6.64
N TYR A 83 -10.71 -3.25 -5.99
CA TYR A 83 -9.25 -3.39 -6.12
C TYR A 83 -8.59 -3.84 -4.82
N ASP A 84 -7.52 -4.61 -4.98
CA ASP A 84 -6.73 -5.11 -3.87
C ASP A 84 -5.23 -4.90 -4.17
N VAL A 85 -4.47 -5.95 -4.48
CA VAL A 85 -3.07 -5.80 -4.85
C VAL A 85 -2.96 -5.15 -6.23
N VAL A 86 -2.12 -4.13 -6.34
CA VAL A 86 -1.83 -3.44 -7.60
C VAL A 86 -0.37 -3.69 -7.98
N ALA A 87 -0.13 -4.01 -9.24
CA ALA A 87 1.20 -4.04 -9.84
C ALA A 87 1.23 -3.08 -11.02
N THR A 88 2.23 -2.21 -11.05
CA THR A 88 2.35 -1.15 -12.06
C THR A 88 3.80 -0.75 -12.28
N LEU A 89 4.06 0.08 -13.29
CA LEU A 89 5.39 0.62 -13.59
C LEU A 89 5.73 1.80 -12.67
N ASN A 90 7.01 2.12 -12.58
CA ASN A 90 7.56 3.12 -11.66
C ASN A 90 6.76 4.45 -11.62
N LEU A 91 6.61 5.12 -12.77
CA LEU A 91 5.91 6.41 -12.83
C LEU A 91 4.41 6.33 -12.47
N ASN A 92 3.73 5.27 -12.93
CA ASN A 92 2.34 5.07 -12.54
C ASN A 92 2.25 4.77 -11.04
N GLY A 93 3.21 4.03 -10.49
CA GLY A 93 3.30 3.72 -9.06
C GLY A 93 3.32 4.98 -8.22
N ASP A 94 4.23 5.91 -8.55
CA ASP A 94 4.37 7.23 -7.91
C ASP A 94 3.04 7.99 -7.87
N TYR A 95 2.39 8.17 -9.02
CA TYR A 95 1.13 8.92 -9.08
C TYR A 95 -0.02 8.22 -8.35
N LEU A 96 -0.10 6.90 -8.45
CA LEU A 96 -1.19 6.13 -7.84
C LEU A 96 -1.04 6.03 -6.32
N SER A 97 0.17 5.83 -5.81
CA SER A 97 0.40 5.76 -4.36
C SER A 97 0.04 7.08 -3.68
N ASP A 98 0.43 8.20 -4.27
CA ASP A 98 0.09 9.53 -3.74
C ASP A 98 -1.42 9.83 -3.81
N ALA A 99 -2.06 9.49 -4.93
CA ALA A 99 -3.50 9.66 -5.08
C ALA A 99 -4.29 8.83 -4.04
N LEU A 100 -3.89 7.58 -3.81
CA LEU A 100 -4.50 6.69 -2.82
C LEU A 100 -4.25 7.16 -1.38
N ALA A 101 -3.02 7.60 -1.06
CA ALA A 101 -2.69 8.14 0.25
C ALA A 101 -3.51 9.39 0.55
N ALA A 102 -3.65 10.31 -0.42
CA ALA A 102 -4.50 11.49 -0.27
C ALA A 102 -5.98 11.12 -0.08
N GLN A 103 -6.49 10.14 -0.83
CA GLN A 103 -7.88 9.69 -0.78
C GLN A 103 -8.31 9.22 0.62
N VAL A 104 -7.42 8.54 1.35
CA VAL A 104 -7.69 8.06 2.72
C VAL A 104 -7.31 9.07 3.80
N GLY A 105 -6.89 10.29 3.42
CA GLY A 105 -6.38 11.29 4.36
C GLY A 105 -5.02 10.94 4.98
N GLY A 106 -4.30 9.99 4.39
CA GLY A 106 -3.08 9.37 4.91
C GLY A 106 -1.77 9.96 4.38
N ILE A 107 -1.78 11.13 3.72
CA ILE A 107 -0.58 11.72 3.10
C ILE A 107 0.60 11.89 4.08
N GLY A 108 0.33 12.10 5.37
CA GLY A 108 1.35 12.24 6.41
C GLY A 108 1.73 10.93 7.10
N ILE A 109 1.04 9.83 6.82
CA ILE A 109 1.21 8.54 7.51
C ILE A 109 1.37 7.34 6.57
N ALA A 110 1.41 7.54 5.25
CA ALA A 110 1.61 6.47 4.30
C ALA A 110 2.98 5.78 4.53
N PRO A 111 3.03 4.46 4.75
CA PRO A 111 4.29 3.73 4.89
C PRO A 111 4.88 3.35 3.52
N GLY A 112 6.17 3.03 3.48
CA GLY A 112 6.90 2.69 2.26
C GLY A 112 8.09 1.79 2.49
N ALA A 113 8.35 0.91 1.51
CA ALA A 113 9.47 0.00 1.51
C ALA A 113 10.03 -0.24 0.11
N ASN A 114 11.36 -0.27 -0.01
CA ASN A 114 12.10 -0.64 -1.20
C ASN A 114 12.77 -1.99 -0.95
N ILE A 115 12.31 -3.04 -1.66
CA ILE A 115 12.68 -4.42 -1.33
C ILE A 115 13.23 -5.13 -2.57
N ASN A 116 14.40 -5.74 -2.42
CA ASN A 116 14.90 -6.74 -3.34
C ASN A 116 14.63 -8.14 -2.77
N TYR A 117 13.53 -8.74 -3.19
CA TYR A 117 13.09 -10.07 -2.70
C TYR A 117 14.04 -11.23 -3.06
N VAL A 118 14.93 -11.07 -4.05
CA VAL A 118 15.91 -12.10 -4.43
C VAL A 118 17.09 -12.14 -3.47
N THR A 119 17.59 -10.96 -3.09
CA THR A 119 18.76 -10.85 -2.21
C THR A 119 18.39 -10.71 -0.73
N GLY A 120 17.13 -10.40 -0.43
CA GLY A 120 16.65 -10.16 0.92
C GLY A 120 16.95 -8.75 1.46
N HIS A 121 17.61 -7.87 0.70
CA HIS A 121 17.84 -6.49 1.12
C HIS A 121 16.55 -5.66 1.04
N ALA A 122 16.30 -4.88 2.10
CA ALA A 122 15.14 -4.00 2.19
C ALA A 122 15.49 -2.68 2.89
N ILE A 123 14.91 -1.58 2.42
CA ILE A 123 14.96 -0.26 3.05
C ILE A 123 13.52 0.18 3.30
N PHE A 124 13.21 0.53 4.55
CA PHE A 124 11.91 1.04 4.97
C PHE A 124 12.06 2.52 5.27
N GLU A 125 11.18 3.36 4.72
CA GLU A 125 11.38 4.81 4.71
C GLU A 125 10.10 5.60 5.00
N ALA A 126 10.27 6.83 5.46
CA ALA A 126 9.17 7.79 5.46
C ALA A 126 8.90 8.24 4.02
N THR A 127 7.63 8.32 3.64
CA THR A 127 7.22 8.63 2.25
C THR A 127 6.98 10.12 2.03
N HIS A 128 6.84 10.90 3.10
CA HIS A 128 6.66 12.35 3.01
C HIS A 128 8.01 13.09 2.89
N GLY A 129 7.96 14.32 2.37
CA GLY A 129 9.13 15.21 2.31
C GLY A 129 9.65 15.68 3.68
N THR A 130 10.76 16.42 3.67
CA THR A 130 11.50 16.83 4.88
C THR A 130 10.85 17.93 5.72
N ALA A 131 9.86 18.64 5.18
CA ALA A 131 9.14 19.75 5.82
C ALA A 131 10.02 20.70 6.71
N PRO A 132 11.06 21.37 6.15
CA PRO A 132 12.08 22.07 6.94
C PRO A 132 11.56 23.15 7.90
N LYS A 133 10.41 23.76 7.56
CA LYS A 133 9.72 24.75 8.40
C LYS A 133 9.29 24.23 9.78
N TYR A 134 9.28 22.92 10.01
CA TYR A 134 8.91 22.28 11.27
C TYR A 134 10.06 21.47 11.88
N ALA A 135 11.28 21.57 11.34
CA ALA A 135 12.45 20.91 11.89
C ALA A 135 12.65 21.31 13.36
N ASP A 136 12.95 20.33 14.21
CA ASP A 136 13.21 20.47 15.65
C ASP A 136 12.09 21.13 16.49
N GLN A 137 10.88 21.22 15.95
CA GLN A 137 9.73 21.81 16.65
C GLN A 137 8.85 20.78 17.39
N ASP A 138 9.23 19.50 17.35
CA ASP A 138 8.47 18.41 18.00
C ASP A 138 6.98 18.40 17.64
N LYS A 139 6.68 18.59 16.35
CA LYS A 139 5.32 18.90 15.87
C LYS A 139 4.78 17.95 14.82
N VAL A 140 5.66 17.46 13.94
CA VAL A 140 5.27 16.65 12.77
C VAL A 140 4.72 15.29 13.19
N ASN A 141 3.93 14.68 12.32
CA ASN A 141 3.41 13.33 12.53
C ASN A 141 4.50 12.28 12.26
N PRO A 142 4.88 11.43 13.22
CA PRO A 142 5.86 10.37 13.00
C PRO A 142 5.25 9.12 12.34
N GLY A 143 3.93 9.10 12.07
CA GLY A 143 3.18 7.92 11.67
C GLY A 143 3.71 7.22 10.41
N SER A 144 4.19 7.96 9.40
CA SER A 144 4.74 7.36 8.18
C SER A 144 5.95 6.47 8.50
N LEU A 145 6.93 6.99 9.26
CA LEU A 145 8.12 6.23 9.61
C LEU A 145 7.80 5.08 10.58
N ILE A 146 6.86 5.28 11.51
CA ILE A 146 6.41 4.23 12.45
C ILE A 146 5.75 3.08 11.69
N LEU A 147 4.87 3.37 10.74
CA LEU A 147 4.20 2.35 9.93
C LEU A 147 5.17 1.70 8.91
N SER A 148 6.19 2.39 8.43
CA SER A 148 7.29 1.75 7.70
C SER A 148 8.10 0.82 8.60
N GLY A 149 8.26 1.16 9.89
CA GLY A 149 8.82 0.29 10.92
C GLY A 149 7.94 -0.95 11.19
N GLU A 150 6.62 -0.81 11.14
CA GLU A 150 5.70 -1.94 11.17
C GLU A 150 5.94 -2.89 9.99
N MET A 151 6.04 -2.36 8.77
CA MET A 151 6.37 -3.16 7.58
C MET A 151 7.73 -3.87 7.74
N MET A 152 8.71 -3.22 8.35
CA MET A 152 10.02 -3.81 8.65
C MET A 152 9.91 -5.00 9.60
N LEU A 153 9.17 -4.84 10.71
CA LEU A 153 8.96 -5.92 11.67
C LEU A 153 8.25 -7.11 11.02
N ARG A 154 7.23 -6.83 10.19
CA ARG A 154 6.53 -7.86 9.43
C ARG A 154 7.45 -8.57 8.43
N TYR A 155 8.35 -7.83 7.77
CA TYR A 155 9.37 -8.40 6.88
C TYR A 155 10.40 -9.29 7.61
N LEU A 156 10.75 -8.94 8.85
CA LEU A 156 11.62 -9.75 9.71
C LEU A 156 10.90 -10.98 10.32
N GLY A 157 9.60 -11.13 10.09
CA GLY A 157 8.78 -12.21 10.65
C GLY A 157 8.33 -11.95 12.09
N TRP A 158 8.50 -10.74 12.63
CA TRP A 158 8.08 -10.35 13.97
C TRP A 158 6.64 -9.80 13.92
N THR A 159 5.71 -10.66 13.52
CA THR A 159 4.32 -10.28 13.20
C THR A 159 3.55 -9.75 14.41
N GLU A 160 3.80 -10.28 15.60
CA GLU A 160 3.13 -9.88 16.84
C GLU A 160 3.48 -8.43 17.21
N ALA A 161 4.75 -8.05 17.03
CA ALA A 161 5.20 -6.68 17.25
C ALA A 161 4.64 -5.72 16.19
N ALA A 162 4.56 -6.17 14.94
CA ALA A 162 3.93 -5.40 13.86
C ALA A 162 2.43 -5.14 14.15
N ASP A 163 1.70 -6.18 14.56
CA ASP A 163 0.27 -6.09 14.88
C ASP A 163 -0.01 -5.21 16.11
N ALA A 164 0.91 -5.18 17.09
CA ALA A 164 0.83 -4.25 18.22
C ALA A 164 0.94 -2.78 17.78
N ILE A 165 1.80 -2.45 16.81
CA ILE A 165 1.91 -1.10 16.26
C ILE A 165 0.62 -0.69 15.54
N ILE A 166 0.03 -1.58 14.72
CA ILE A 166 -1.24 -1.31 14.05
C ILE A 166 -2.34 -1.03 15.07
N THR A 167 -2.46 -1.90 16.09
CA THR A 167 -3.47 -1.75 17.15
C THR A 167 -3.32 -0.44 17.92
N ALA A 168 -2.09 -0.07 18.26
CA ALA A 168 -1.78 1.18 18.94
C ALA A 168 -2.12 2.41 18.07
N MET A 169 -1.80 2.36 16.77
CA MET A 169 -2.11 3.44 15.82
C MET A 169 -3.62 3.64 15.69
N ASP A 170 -4.37 2.55 15.50
CA ASP A 170 -5.84 2.59 15.43
C ASP A 170 -6.44 3.16 16.72
N THR A 171 -5.91 2.76 17.87
CA THR A 171 -6.39 3.23 19.18
C THR A 171 -6.09 4.71 19.41
N ALA A 172 -4.87 5.18 19.13
CA ALA A 172 -4.49 6.58 19.34
C ALA A 172 -5.25 7.54 18.42
N ILE A 173 -5.37 7.19 17.13
CA ILE A 173 -6.16 7.95 16.16
C ILE A 173 -7.65 7.90 16.52
N GLY A 174 -8.19 6.74 16.90
CA GLY A 174 -9.58 6.57 17.34
C GLY A 174 -9.93 7.41 18.57
N ASN A 175 -8.99 7.53 19.52
CA ASN A 175 -9.10 8.39 20.70
C ASN A 175 -8.90 9.88 20.40
N LYS A 176 -8.61 10.25 19.14
CA LYS A 176 -8.37 11.61 18.67
C LYS A 176 -7.24 12.33 19.43
N ARG A 177 -6.25 11.59 19.95
CA ARG A 177 -5.04 12.15 20.57
C ARG A 177 -3.93 12.11 19.52
N VAL A 178 -3.82 13.19 18.76
CA VAL A 178 -3.12 13.20 17.47
C VAL A 178 -2.31 14.47 17.26
N THR A 179 -1.34 14.41 16.34
CA THR A 179 -0.51 15.56 15.95
C THR A 179 -1.31 16.61 15.16
N TYR A 180 -0.71 17.79 14.98
CA TYR A 180 -1.39 19.00 14.48
C TYR A 180 -2.09 18.85 13.13
N ASP A 181 -1.55 18.00 12.26
CA ASP A 181 -1.99 17.73 10.90
C ASP A 181 -3.37 17.05 10.90
N PHE A 182 -3.61 16.10 11.80
CA PHE A 182 -4.94 15.52 12.05
C PHE A 182 -5.80 16.41 12.93
N ALA A 183 -5.25 16.95 14.03
CA ALA A 183 -6.04 17.68 15.02
C ALA A 183 -6.83 18.85 14.42
N ARG A 184 -6.26 19.56 13.43
CA ARG A 184 -6.93 20.68 12.74
C ARG A 184 -8.10 20.27 11.84
N LEU A 185 -8.23 18.98 11.51
CA LEU A 185 -9.28 18.42 10.65
C LEU A 185 -10.33 17.63 11.45
N MET A 186 -10.14 17.46 12.76
CA MET A 186 -10.99 16.64 13.62
C MET A 186 -11.71 17.50 14.66
N GLN A 187 -13.01 17.29 14.83
CA GLN A 187 -13.75 17.90 15.93
C GLN A 187 -13.45 17.17 17.25
N GLY A 188 -13.06 17.94 18.27
CA GLY A 188 -12.79 17.43 19.63
C GLY A 188 -11.49 16.64 19.76
N ALA A 189 -10.52 16.84 18.86
CA ALA A 189 -9.21 16.23 18.98
C ALA A 189 -8.37 16.90 20.10
N THR A 190 -7.57 16.09 20.77
CA THR A 190 -6.51 16.58 21.66
C THR A 190 -5.22 16.66 20.85
N LEU A 191 -4.70 17.87 20.69
CA LEU A 191 -3.41 18.11 20.06
C LEU A 191 -2.28 17.60 20.96
N VAL A 192 -1.42 16.73 20.41
CA VAL A 192 -0.17 16.29 21.04
C VAL A 192 1.03 16.60 20.14
N LYS A 193 2.23 16.66 20.73
CA LYS A 193 3.50 16.78 20.03
C LYS A 193 3.90 15.48 19.31
N CYS A 194 4.97 15.54 18.50
CA CYS A 194 5.52 14.36 17.82
C CYS A 194 5.96 13.29 18.85
N SER A 195 6.76 13.69 19.84
CA SER A 195 7.22 12.83 20.93
C SER A 195 6.05 12.25 21.74
N GLU A 196 5.11 13.11 22.13
CA GLU A 196 3.92 12.74 22.90
C GLU A 196 3.02 11.77 22.13
N PHE A 197 2.91 11.90 20.80
CA PHE A 197 2.18 10.92 19.99
C PHE A 197 2.84 9.54 20.05
N GLY A 198 4.17 9.48 20.06
CA GLY A 198 4.91 8.23 20.33
C GLY A 198 4.56 7.63 21.70
N ASP A 199 4.49 8.45 22.74
CA ASP A 199 4.08 8.01 24.08
C ASP A 199 2.63 7.51 24.11
N GLU A 200 1.71 8.16 23.37
CA GLU A 200 0.32 7.71 23.25
C GLU A 200 0.21 6.35 22.55
N LEU A 201 1.06 6.07 21.55
CA LEU A 201 1.13 4.76 20.93
C LEU A 201 1.63 3.70 21.92
N ILE A 202 2.69 3.98 22.68
CA ILE A 202 3.22 3.05 23.69
C ILE A 202 2.19 2.73 24.77
N LYS A 203 1.39 3.71 25.20
CA LYS A 203 0.30 3.50 26.17
C LYS A 203 -0.84 2.64 25.61
N ALA A 204 -0.98 2.57 24.28
CA ALA A 204 -2.05 1.86 23.59
C ALA A 204 -1.66 0.45 23.12
N MET A 205 -0.41 0.04 23.31
CA MET A 205 0.09 -1.34 23.12
C MET A 205 -0.25 -2.21 24.34
#